data_AF-A0A946FE73-F1
#
_entry.id   AF-A0A946FE73-F1
#
_cell.length_a   1.000
_cell.length_b   1.000
_cell.length_c   1.000
_cell.angle_alpha   90.00
_cell.angle_beta   90.00
_cell.angle_gamma   90.00
#
_symmetry.space_group_name_H-M   'P 1'
#
loop_
_entity.id
_entity.type
_entity.pdbx_description
1 polymer ?
#
loop_
_entity_poly.entity_id
_entity_poly.type
_entity_poly.pdbx_seq_one_letter_code
_entity_poly.pdbx_strand_id
1 'polypeptide(L)'
;MDKQADQKLTIGRIASQADVGIDTIRFYERRGLLPAPSRTTSGYRIYVPETVGRLNFIRRAKTVGFSLQEISTLLELQDTGGAKAEVKTITQRKLEHIDAKIDALKRMRDVLHTLNQDCSGKGDIGGCPIIEALSEDPNDTSESHHE
;
A
#
# COMPACT_ATOMS: atom_id res chain seq x y z
N MET A 1 11.59 -27.42 -25.98
CA MET A 1 12.45 -27.32 -24.78
C MET A 1 13.11 -25.95 -24.83
N ASP A 2 12.45 -24.95 -24.24
CA ASP A 2 12.70 -23.53 -24.49
C ASP A 2 14.03 -23.04 -23.91
N LYS A 3 14.86 -22.50 -24.80
CA LYS A 3 16.09 -21.76 -24.49
C LYS A 3 15.71 -20.37 -23.93
N GLN A 4 15.49 -20.24 -22.63
CA GLN A 4 15.23 -18.93 -22.03
C GLN A 4 15.83 -18.72 -20.63
N ALA A 5 16.95 -19.39 -20.34
CA ALA A 5 17.61 -19.31 -19.05
C ALA A 5 18.81 -18.34 -18.97
N ASP A 6 19.18 -17.63 -20.04
CA ASP A 6 20.44 -16.82 -20.02
C ASP A 6 20.34 -15.44 -20.72
N GLN A 7 19.12 -14.93 -20.94
CA GLN A 7 18.97 -13.64 -21.61
C GLN A 7 18.99 -12.51 -20.57
N LYS A 8 20.17 -11.91 -20.36
CA LYS A 8 20.29 -10.66 -19.60
C LYS A 8 19.36 -9.59 -20.18
N LEU A 9 18.46 -9.06 -19.35
CA LEU A 9 17.40 -8.13 -19.75
C LEU A 9 17.80 -6.69 -19.46
N THR A 10 17.34 -5.74 -20.28
CA THR A 10 17.47 -4.31 -20.00
C THR A 10 16.38 -3.82 -19.06
N ILE A 11 16.58 -2.65 -18.44
CA ILE A 11 15.58 -2.06 -17.53
C ILE A 11 14.21 -1.87 -18.19
N GLY A 12 14.18 -1.47 -19.47
CA GLY A 12 12.92 -1.29 -20.21
C GLY A 12 12.19 -2.61 -20.45
N ARG A 13 12.94 -3.71 -20.66
CA ARG A 13 12.36 -5.03 -20.88
C ARG A 13 11.76 -5.60 -19.59
N ILE A 14 12.45 -5.51 -18.46
CA ILE A 14 11.88 -5.94 -17.17
C ILE A 14 10.72 -5.03 -16.72
N ALA A 15 10.75 -3.74 -17.03
CA ALA A 15 9.65 -2.80 -16.78
C ALA A 15 8.38 -3.24 -17.50
N SER A 16 8.48 -3.52 -18.80
CA SER A 16 7.36 -4.00 -19.61
C SER A 16 6.85 -5.36 -19.12
N GLN A 17 7.75 -6.31 -18.82
CA GLN A 17 7.35 -7.66 -18.40
C GLN A 17 6.74 -7.71 -16.99
N ALA A 18 7.20 -6.86 -16.08
CA ALA A 18 6.64 -6.76 -14.73
C ALA A 18 5.45 -5.81 -14.64
N ASP A 19 5.17 -5.05 -15.70
CA ASP A 19 4.17 -3.98 -15.74
C ASP A 19 4.40 -2.98 -14.58
N VAL A 20 5.62 -2.45 -14.56
CA VAL A 20 6.13 -1.49 -13.57
C VAL A 20 6.95 -0.42 -14.28
N GLY A 21 6.76 0.85 -13.93
CA GLY A 21 7.53 1.96 -14.51
C GLY A 21 9.04 1.87 -14.23
N ILE A 22 9.87 2.36 -15.15
CA ILE A 22 11.34 2.37 -15.04
C ILE A 22 11.80 3.08 -13.76
N ASP A 23 11.20 4.22 -13.42
CA ASP A 23 11.59 4.97 -12.22
C ASP A 23 11.21 4.24 -10.93
N THR A 24 10.14 3.44 -10.95
CA THR A 24 9.77 2.56 -9.84
C THR A 24 10.81 1.45 -9.65
N ILE A 25 11.34 0.88 -10.73
CA ILE A 25 12.45 -0.10 -10.64
C ILE A 25 13.68 0.55 -10.01
N ARG A 26 14.09 1.73 -10.52
CA ARG A 26 15.23 2.47 -9.94
C ARG A 26 14.99 2.84 -8.48
N PHE A 27 13.75 3.16 -8.12
CA PHE A 27 13.37 3.42 -6.75
C PHE A 27 13.52 2.18 -5.87
N TYR A 28 13.08 1.00 -6.33
CA TYR A 28 13.28 -0.26 -5.62
C TYR A 28 14.75 -0.63 -5.48
N GLU A 29 15.59 -0.38 -6.49
CA GLU A 29 17.05 -0.52 -6.38
C GLU A 29 17.62 0.36 -5.26
N ARG A 30 17.28 1.65 -5.24
CA ARG A 30 17.75 2.59 -4.21
C ARG A 30 17.29 2.22 -2.80
N ARG A 31 16.15 1.53 -2.69
CA ARG A 31 15.60 1.03 -1.43
C ARG A 31 16.11 -0.36 -1.05
N GLY A 32 17.02 -0.95 -1.82
CA GLY A 32 17.57 -2.29 -1.55
C GLY A 32 16.61 -3.45 -1.83
N LEU A 33 15.44 -3.17 -2.42
CA LEU A 33 14.43 -4.19 -2.71
C LEU A 33 14.76 -5.01 -3.95
N LEU A 34 15.71 -4.57 -4.77
CA LEU A 34 16.26 -5.34 -5.89
C LEU A 34 17.78 -5.45 -5.71
N PRO A 35 18.37 -6.60 -6.05
CA PRO A 35 19.82 -6.71 -6.11
C PRO A 35 20.37 -5.71 -7.13
N ALA A 36 21.56 -5.16 -6.86
CA ALA A 36 22.20 -4.24 -7.78
C ALA A 36 22.44 -4.96 -9.13
N PRO A 37 22.00 -4.37 -10.26
CA PRO A 37 22.16 -5.01 -11.54
C PRO A 37 23.63 -5.06 -11.95
N SER A 38 23.98 -6.11 -12.68
CA SER A 38 25.23 -6.14 -13.44
C SER A 38 25.25 -5.00 -14.45
N ARG A 39 26.45 -4.65 -14.94
CA ARG A 39 26.62 -3.72 -16.05
C ARG A 39 27.33 -4.37 -17.21
N THR A 40 26.97 -3.98 -18.44
CA THR A 40 27.74 -4.31 -19.64
C THR A 40 29.06 -3.54 -19.64
N THR A 41 30.01 -3.96 -20.48
CA THR A 41 31.26 -3.21 -20.74
C THR A 41 30.99 -1.76 -21.21
N SER A 42 29.87 -1.55 -21.90
CA SER A 42 29.37 -0.23 -22.33
C SER A 42 28.59 0.54 -21.24
N GLY A 43 28.46 0.00 -20.03
CA GLY A 43 27.87 0.68 -18.87
C GLY A 43 26.36 0.53 -18.70
N TYR A 44 25.66 -0.21 -19.57
CA TYR A 44 24.22 -0.43 -19.45
C TYR A 44 23.89 -1.43 -18.33
N ARG A 45 22.81 -1.17 -17.58
CA ARG A 45 22.29 -2.10 -16.56
C ARG A 45 21.66 -3.32 -17.22
N ILE A 46 22.01 -4.49 -16.70
CA ILE A 46 21.51 -5.79 -17.14
C ILE A 46 21.01 -6.58 -15.93
N TYR A 47 19.83 -7.17 -16.10
CA TYR A 47 19.10 -7.90 -15.07
C TYR A 47 18.95 -9.36 -15.47
N VAL A 48 18.91 -10.22 -14.47
CA VAL A 48 18.60 -11.63 -14.65
C VAL A 48 17.07 -11.82 -14.76
N PRO A 49 16.57 -12.83 -15.48
CA PRO A 49 15.13 -13.07 -15.67
C PRO A 49 14.33 -13.12 -14.35
N GLU A 50 14.93 -13.63 -13.27
CA GLU A 50 14.34 -13.75 -11.93
C GLU A 50 13.92 -12.38 -11.36
N THR A 51 14.55 -11.30 -11.81
CA THR A 51 14.20 -9.92 -11.42
C THR A 51 12.73 -9.60 -11.71
N VAL A 52 12.17 -10.14 -12.80
CA VAL A 52 10.76 -9.96 -13.16
C VAL A 52 9.86 -10.63 -12.13
N GLY A 53 10.23 -11.83 -11.66
CA GLY A 53 9.52 -12.53 -10.58
C GLY A 53 9.50 -11.71 -9.29
N ARG A 54 10.65 -11.13 -8.92
CA ARG A 54 10.79 -10.26 -7.75
C ARG A 54 9.97 -8.97 -7.87
N LEU A 55 9.98 -8.32 -9.03
CA LEU A 55 9.14 -7.14 -9.30
C LEU A 55 7.64 -7.47 -9.17
N ASN A 56 7.22 -8.60 -9.73
CA ASN A 56 5.84 -9.08 -9.61
C ASN A 56 5.48 -9.43 -8.16
N PHE A 57 6.41 -9.93 -7.35
CA PHE A 57 6.22 -10.13 -5.92
C PHE A 57 5.96 -8.80 -5.20
N ILE A 58 6.85 -7.82 -5.39
CA ILE A 58 6.72 -6.48 -4.78
C ILE A 58 5.39 -5.85 -5.17
N ARG A 59 5.04 -5.88 -6.45
CA ARG A 59 3.78 -5.32 -6.96
C ARG A 59 2.56 -5.94 -6.28
N ARG A 60 2.47 -7.28 -6.25
CA ARG A 60 1.35 -8.00 -5.61
C ARG A 60 1.28 -7.74 -4.11
N ALA A 61 2.43 -7.72 -3.42
CA ALA A 61 2.50 -7.44 -2.00
C ALA A 61 2.01 -6.01 -1.68
N LYS A 62 2.35 -5.02 -2.52
CA LYS A 62 1.79 -3.67 -2.39
C LYS A 62 0.28 -3.64 -2.59
N THR A 63 -0.26 -4.39 -3.56
CA THR A 63 -1.71 -4.44 -3.82
C THR A 63 -2.50 -4.94 -2.62
N VAL A 64 -1.96 -5.89 -1.84
CA VAL A 64 -2.61 -6.39 -0.62
C VAL A 64 -2.29 -5.57 0.64
N GLY A 65 -1.60 -4.43 0.50
CA GLY A 65 -1.40 -3.46 1.57
C GLY A 65 -0.11 -3.62 2.39
N PHE A 66 0.83 -4.46 1.98
CA PHE A 66 2.16 -4.46 2.60
C PHE A 66 2.91 -3.16 2.28
N SER A 67 3.52 -2.60 3.31
CA SER A 67 4.46 -1.49 3.21
C SER A 67 5.77 -1.99 2.58
N LEU A 68 6.58 -1.05 2.07
CA LEU A 68 7.89 -1.41 1.50
C LEU A 68 8.83 -2.06 2.52
N GLN A 69 8.69 -1.71 3.81
CA GLN A 69 9.48 -2.31 4.88
C GLN A 69 9.11 -3.78 5.08
N GLU A 70 7.82 -4.09 5.18
CA GLU A 70 7.34 -5.47 5.29
C GLU A 70 7.71 -6.29 4.05
N ILE A 71 7.64 -5.68 2.87
CA ILE A 71 8.06 -6.33 1.62
C ILE A 71 9.56 -6.65 1.65
N SER A 72 10.41 -5.74 2.16
CA SER A 72 11.85 -6.02 2.33
C SER A 72 12.07 -7.26 3.18
N THR A 73 11.42 -7.32 4.35
CA THR A 73 11.54 -8.47 5.26
C THR A 73 11.04 -9.76 4.62
N LEU A 74 9.92 -9.72 3.88
CA LEU A 74 9.41 -10.89 3.17
C LEU A 74 10.37 -11.37 2.07
N LEU A 75 11.00 -10.44 1.35
CA LEU A 75 12.02 -10.76 0.35
C LEU A 75 13.28 -11.35 1.00
N GLU A 76 13.74 -10.79 2.11
CA GLU A 76 14.89 -11.32 2.88
C GLU A 76 14.62 -12.75 3.36
N LEU A 77 13.42 -13.02 3.88
CA LEU A 77 13.00 -14.38 4.27
C LEU A 77 12.98 -15.33 3.07
N GLN A 78 12.52 -14.87 1.90
CA GLN A 78 12.56 -15.67 0.67
C GLN A 78 14.01 -15.97 0.25
N ASP A 79 14.87 -14.96 0.28
CA ASP A 79 16.26 -15.04 -0.20
C ASP A 79 17.14 -15.92 0.71
N THR A 80 16.84 -15.96 2.01
CA THR A 80 17.60 -16.70 3.03
C THR A 80 17.00 -18.07 3.40
N GLY A 81 15.82 -18.42 2.87
CA GLY A 81 15.11 -19.65 3.25
C GLY A 81 14.51 -19.58 4.67
N GLY A 82 14.06 -18.40 5.08
CA GLY A 82 13.49 -18.13 6.40
C GLY A 82 12.21 -18.90 6.73
N ALA A 83 11.81 -18.86 8.00
CA ALA A 83 10.73 -19.72 8.49
C ALA A 83 9.34 -19.25 8.06
N LYS A 84 8.47 -20.20 7.72
CA LYS A 84 7.04 -19.92 7.44
C LYS A 84 6.32 -19.22 8.60
N ALA A 85 6.77 -19.44 9.84
CA ALA A 85 6.23 -18.79 11.04
C ALA A 85 6.45 -17.28 11.03
N GLU A 86 7.59 -16.80 10.53
CA GLU A 86 7.90 -15.37 10.43
C GLU A 86 7.03 -14.68 9.38
N VAL A 87 6.89 -15.31 8.20
CA VAL A 87 5.96 -14.86 7.14
C VAL A 87 4.52 -14.78 7.67
N LYS A 88 4.08 -15.81 8.41
CA LYS A 88 2.76 -15.82 9.04
C LYS A 88 2.58 -14.68 10.03
N THR A 89 3.60 -14.37 10.84
CA THR A 89 3.57 -13.28 11.82
C THR A 89 3.49 -11.90 11.16
N ILE A 90 4.22 -11.67 10.06
CA ILE A 90 4.10 -10.45 9.26
C ILE A 90 2.69 -10.30 8.70
N THR A 91 2.14 -11.39 8.15
CA THR A 91 0.79 -11.41 7.57
C THR A 91 -0.28 -11.18 8.62
N GLN A 92 -0.16 -11.78 9.80
CA GLN A 92 -1.12 -11.62 10.90
C GLN A 92 -1.20 -10.16 11.38
N ARG A 93 -0.06 -9.50 11.57
CA ARG A 93 -0.02 -8.06 11.91
C ARG A 93 -0.64 -7.19 10.82
N LYS A 94 -0.47 -7.57 9.54
CA LYS A 94 -1.11 -6.85 8.44
C LYS A 94 -2.63 -6.98 8.50
N LEU A 95 -3.15 -8.16 8.79
CA LEU A 95 -4.59 -8.39 8.97
C LEU A 95 -5.12 -7.54 10.13
N GLU A 96 -4.48 -7.57 11.29
CA GLU A 96 -4.88 -6.77 12.45
C GLU A 96 -4.96 -5.27 12.14
N HIS A 97 -3.98 -4.74 11.40
CA HIS A 97 -4.01 -3.34 10.98
C HIS A 97 -5.14 -3.05 9.96
N ILE A 98 -5.39 -3.96 9.02
CA ILE A 98 -6.51 -3.82 8.08
C ILE A 98 -7.85 -3.84 8.82
N ASP A 99 -8.04 -4.77 9.75
CA ASP A 99 -9.27 -4.90 10.53
C ASP A 99 -9.52 -3.65 11.39
N ALA A 100 -8.48 -3.15 12.07
CA ALA A 100 -8.56 -1.89 12.82
C ALA A 100 -8.98 -0.70 11.92
N LYS A 101 -8.45 -0.63 10.69
CA LYS A 101 -8.81 0.41 9.73
C LYS A 101 -10.25 0.24 9.22
N ILE A 102 -10.69 -0.99 8.96
CA ILE A 102 -12.07 -1.30 8.58
C ILE A 102 -13.02 -0.82 9.67
N ASP A 103 -12.72 -1.10 10.94
CA ASP A 103 -13.59 -0.70 12.04
C ASP A 103 -13.62 0.82 12.24
N ALA A 104 -12.48 1.50 12.06
CA ALA A 104 -12.45 2.96 12.04
C ALA A 104 -13.30 3.55 10.89
N LEU A 105 -13.17 2.99 9.69
CA LEU A 105 -13.95 3.42 8.52
C LEU A 105 -15.44 3.14 8.67
N LYS A 106 -15.83 2.03 9.30
CA LYS A 106 -17.23 1.74 9.63
C LYS A 106 -17.79 2.79 10.58
N ARG A 107 -17.08 3.13 11.67
CA ARG A 107 -17.50 4.19 12.60
C ARG A 107 -17.68 5.54 11.90
N MET A 108 -16.72 5.94 11.07
CA MET A 108 -16.81 7.18 10.29
C MET A 108 -18.02 7.17 9.33
N ARG A 109 -18.24 6.04 8.64
CA ARG A 109 -19.38 5.86 7.75
C ARG A 109 -20.70 5.96 8.51
N ASP A 110 -20.79 5.36 9.69
CA ASP A 110 -22.02 5.35 10.47
C ASP A 110 -22.37 6.78 10.94
N VAL A 111 -21.37 7.58 11.37
CA VAL A 111 -21.55 9.02 11.64
C VAL A 111 -22.05 9.77 10.41
N LEU A 112 -21.39 9.59 9.25
CA LEU A 112 -21.81 10.23 8.00
C LEU A 112 -23.22 9.81 7.58
N HIS A 113 -23.62 8.57 7.86
CA HIS A 113 -24.96 8.06 7.56
C HIS A 113 -26.02 8.78 8.40
N THR A 114 -25.78 8.94 9.70
CA THR A 114 -26.68 9.71 10.59
C THR A 114 -26.83 11.15 10.11
N LEU A 115 -25.72 11.86 9.90
CA LEU A 115 -25.75 13.25 9.42
C LEU A 115 -26.48 13.39 8.08
N ASN A 116 -26.30 12.43 7.18
CA ASN A 116 -27.00 12.41 5.90
C ASN A 116 -28.51 12.15 6.04
N GLN A 117 -28.94 11.37 7.03
CA GLN A 117 -30.36 11.13 7.30
C GLN A 117 -31.06 12.34 7.91
N ASP A 118 -30.36 13.09 8.76
CA ASP A 118 -30.91 14.27 9.44
C ASP A 118 -31.07 15.46 8.49
N CYS A 119 -30.31 15.49 7.39
CA CYS A 119 -30.41 16.53 6.38
C CYS A 119 -31.52 16.26 5.36
N SER A 120 -32.46 17.21 5.22
CA SER A 120 -33.54 17.11 4.23
C SER A 120 -33.08 17.23 2.77
N GLY A 121 -31.86 17.76 2.55
CA GLY A 121 -31.30 18.04 1.22
C GLY A 121 -32.02 19.15 0.44
N LYS A 122 -32.85 19.96 1.11
CA LYS A 122 -33.65 21.04 0.50
C LYS A 122 -33.48 22.34 1.29
N GLY A 123 -33.71 23.47 0.61
CA GLY A 123 -33.57 24.81 1.21
C GLY A 123 -32.19 25.42 0.96
N ASP A 124 -31.91 26.53 1.64
CA ASP A 124 -30.57 27.11 1.70
C ASP A 124 -29.72 26.43 2.79
N ILE A 125 -28.48 26.90 2.99
CA ILE A 125 -27.52 26.27 3.90
C ILE A 125 -27.77 26.60 5.39
N GLY A 126 -28.63 27.56 5.69
CA GLY A 126 -28.96 27.92 7.07
C GLY A 126 -29.78 26.81 7.73
N GLY A 127 -29.37 26.37 8.93
CA GLY A 127 -30.03 25.25 9.62
C GLY A 127 -29.64 23.87 9.08
N CYS A 128 -28.54 23.75 8.32
CA CYS A 128 -28.08 22.46 7.81
C CYS A 128 -27.46 21.64 8.95
N PRO A 129 -28.07 20.51 9.36
CA PRO A 129 -27.62 19.75 10.53
C PRO A 129 -26.22 19.15 10.34
N ILE A 130 -25.81 18.92 9.08
CA ILE A 130 -24.46 18.42 8.77
C ILE A 130 -23.40 19.49 9.06
N ILE A 131 -23.65 20.74 8.65
CA ILE A 131 -22.70 21.84 8.86
C ILE A 131 -22.64 22.20 10.33
N GLU A 132 -23.77 22.22 11.02
CA GLU A 132 -23.86 22.47 12.46
C GLU A 132 -23.07 21.40 13.23
N ALA A 133 -23.35 20.12 13.02
CA ALA A 133 -22.67 19.03 13.72
C ALA A 133 -21.15 18.93 13.44
N LEU A 134 -20.67 19.43 12.29
CA LEU A 134 -19.24 19.50 11.98
C LEU A 134 -18.56 20.78 12.47
N SER A 135 -19.34 21.81 12.79
CA SER A 135 -18.84 23.08 13.34
C SER A 135 -18.83 23.07 14.87
N GLU A 136 -19.57 22.15 15.49
CA GLU A 136 -19.53 21.89 16.93
C GLU A 136 -18.23 21.17 17.30
N ASP A 137 -17.46 21.75 18.23
CA ASP A 137 -16.28 21.12 18.78
C ASP A 137 -16.72 19.93 19.66
N PRO A 138 -16.28 18.68 19.40
CA PRO A 138 -16.66 17.53 20.23
C PRO A 138 -16.12 17.60 21.67
N ASN A 139 -15.33 18.63 22.01
CA ASN A 139 -14.84 18.94 23.34
C ASN A 139 -15.55 20.16 23.99
N ASP A 140 -16.51 20.80 23.31
CA ASP A 140 -17.29 21.88 23.89
C ASP A 140 -18.50 21.30 24.65
N THR A 141 -18.24 20.63 25.77
CA THR A 141 -19.25 20.40 26.79
C THR A 141 -19.45 21.69 27.58
N SER A 142 -19.94 22.74 26.92
CA SER A 142 -20.57 23.84 27.64
C SER A 142 -21.99 23.39 27.99
N GLU A 143 -22.10 22.79 29.19
CA GLU A 143 -23.37 22.73 29.92
C GLU A 143 -23.97 24.14 29.98
N SER A 144 -24.94 24.42 29.11
CA SER A 144 -25.87 25.53 29.33
C SER A 144 -27.18 24.96 29.85
N HIS A 145 -27.17 24.60 31.13
CA HIS A 145 -28.33 24.84 31.97
C HIS A 145 -28.70 26.31 31.83
N HIS A 146 -29.86 26.65 31.27
CA HIS A 146 -30.58 27.88 31.58
C HIS A 146 -32.08 27.54 31.70
N GLU A 147 -32.67 28.18 32.71
CA GLU A 147 -33.93 27.91 33.43
C GLU A 147 -35.22 27.81 32.62
#